data_AF-A0ABD5SFJ0-F1
#
_entry.id   AF-A0ABD5SFJ0-F1
#
_cell.length_a   1.000
_cell.length_b   1.000
_cell.length_c   1.000
_cell.angle_alpha   90.00
_cell.angle_beta   90.00
_cell.angle_gamma   90.00
#
_symmetry.space_group_name_H-M   'P 1'
#
loop_
_entity.id
_entity.type
_entity.pdbx_description
1 polymer ?
#
loop_
_entity_poly.entity_id
_entity_poly.type
_entity_poly.pdbx_seq_one_letter_code
_entity_poly.pdbx_strand_id
1 'polypeptide(L)' 'MAGKYDKSYLDHLCDYEQGWQLLFTFSVGFLGLSLLWFVSLDTGSAAYVVTILNLFGLTVLALVSGFVLSRCR' A
#
# COMPACT_ATOMS: atom_id res chain seq x y z
N MET A 1 -31.46 14.67 18.82
CA MET A 1 -31.04 14.18 17.49
C MET A 1 -29.99 15.13 16.92
N ALA A 2 -28.71 14.92 17.21
CA ALA A 2 -27.57 15.61 16.59
C ALA A 2 -26.31 14.84 17.00
N GLY A 3 -25.48 14.41 16.04
CA GLY A 3 -24.26 13.63 16.33
C GLY A 3 -23.93 12.55 15.31
N LYS A 4 -24.81 12.32 14.31
CA LYS A 4 -24.54 11.39 13.19
C LYS A 4 -23.53 11.91 12.15
N TYR A 5 -23.00 13.13 12.35
CA TYR A 5 -22.12 13.85 11.42
C TYR A 5 -20.75 14.23 12.04
N ASP A 6 -20.38 13.60 13.16
CA ASP A 6 -19.05 13.75 13.77
C ASP A 6 -18.25 12.44 13.67
N LYS A 7 -18.42 11.69 12.57
CA LYS A 7 -17.45 10.65 12.23
C LYS A 7 -16.29 11.36 11.55
N SER A 8 -15.14 11.37 12.20
CA SER A 8 -13.92 11.90 11.60
C SER A 8 -13.65 11.14 10.30
N TYR A 9 -13.05 11.78 9.29
CA TYR A 9 -12.81 11.14 7.97
C TYR A 9 -12.09 9.78 8.13
N LEU A 10 -11.25 9.65 9.16
CA LEU A 10 -10.57 8.43 9.57
C LEU A 10 -11.53 7.30 10.00
N ASP A 11 -12.60 7.58 10.75
CA ASP A 11 -13.62 6.58 11.12
C ASP A 11 -14.29 5.97 9.89
N HIS A 12 -14.48 6.77 8.83
CA HIS A 12 -15.02 6.27 7.57
C HIS A 12 -14.02 5.38 6.83
N LEU A 13 -12.71 5.65 6.92
CA LEU A 13 -11.69 4.76 6.38
C LEU A 13 -11.59 3.45 7.17
N CYS A 14 -11.83 3.47 8.48
CA CYS A 14 -11.81 2.29 9.34
C CYS A 14 -13.00 1.35 9.13
N ASP A 15 -14.16 1.84 8.68
CA ASP A 15 -15.26 0.97 8.23
C ASP A 15 -14.84 0.06 7.04
N TYR A 16 -13.78 0.45 6.30
CA TYR A 16 -13.18 -0.34 5.21
C TYR A 16 -11.86 -1.00 5.60
N GLU A 17 -11.62 -1.25 6.89
CA GLU A 17 -10.38 -1.84 7.41
C GLU A 17 -9.96 -3.11 6.63
N GLN A 18 -10.90 -4.03 6.38
CA GLN A 18 -10.64 -5.24 5.60
C GLN A 18 -10.10 -4.95 4.19
N GLY A 19 -10.61 -3.90 3.53
CA GLY A 19 -10.13 -3.48 2.21
C GLY A 19 -8.69 -2.98 2.29
N TRP A 20 -8.37 -2.14 3.27
CA TRP A 20 -7.03 -1.63 3.52
C TRP A 20 -6.04 -2.74 3.91
N GLN A 21 -6.49 -3.73 4.68
CA GLN A 21 -5.70 -4.88 5.11
C GLN A 21 -5.33 -5.79 3.94
N LEU A 22 -6.27 -6.00 3.02
CA LEU A 22 -6.05 -6.76 1.79
C LEU A 22 -5.09 -6.00 0.87
N LEU A 23 -5.27 -4.69 0.72
CA LEU A 23 -4.41 -3.81 -0.06
C LEU A 23 -2.98 -3.77 0.49
N PHE A 24 -2.82 -3.71 1.81
CA PHE A 24 -1.53 -3.80 2.49
C PHE A 24 -0.86 -5.16 2.26
N THR A 25 -1.59 -6.25 2.44
CA THR A 25 -1.07 -7.61 2.25
C THR A 25 -0.61 -7.84 0.81
N PHE A 26 -1.42 -7.41 -0.17
CA PHE A 26 -1.07 -7.50 -1.58
C PHE A 26 0.12 -6.62 -1.95
N SER A 27 0.14 -5.36 -1.49
CA SER A 27 1.25 -4.45 -1.77
C SER A 27 2.57 -4.99 -1.19
N VAL A 28 2.59 -5.46 0.05
CA VAL A 28 3.78 -6.07 0.67
C VAL A 28 4.20 -7.36 -0.04
N GLY A 29 3.24 -8.22 -0.41
CA GLY A 29 3.52 -9.47 -1.13
C GLY A 29 4.14 -9.21 -2.51
N PHE A 30 3.53 -8.33 -3.30
CA PHE A 30 4.05 -7.95 -4.62
C PHE A 30 5.37 -7.19 -4.52
N LEU A 31 5.59 -6.38 -3.49
CA LEU A 31 6.85 -5.69 -3.24
C LEU A 31 7.96 -6.71 -2.97
N GLY A 32 7.71 -7.72 -2.15
CA GLY A 32 8.65 -8.83 -1.92
C GLY A 32 9.00 -9.58 -3.20
N LEU A 33 7.99 -9.92 -4.02
CA LEU A 33 8.22 -10.58 -5.31
C LEU A 33 9.00 -9.69 -6.29
N SER A 34 8.68 -8.39 -6.31
CA SER A 34 9.35 -7.40 -7.17
C SER A 34 10.81 -7.19 -6.78
N LEU A 35 11.13 -7.24 -5.48
CA LEU A 35 12.50 -7.19 -5.00
C LEU A 35 13.31 -8.42 -5.42
N LEU A 36 12.71 -9.61 -5.34
CA LEU A 36 13.36 -10.83 -5.84
C LEU A 36 13.64 -10.74 -7.35
N TRP A 37 12.68 -10.22 -8.10
CA TRP A 37 12.83 -10.03 -9.55
C TRP A 37 13.86 -8.95 -9.91
N PHE A 38 13.95 -7.89 -9.10
CA PHE A 38 14.85 -6.77 -9.31
C PHE A 38 16.33 -7.18 -9.31
N VAL A 39 16.71 -8.16 -8.47
CA VAL A 39 18.09 -8.67 -8.40
C VAL A 39 18.52 -9.34 -9.72
N SER A 40 17.57 -9.86 -10.50
CA SER A 40 17.83 -10.57 -11.75
C SER A 40 17.72 -9.69 -12.99
N LEU A 41 17.45 -8.39 -12.85
CA LEU A 41 17.25 -7.47 -13.98
C LEU A 41 18.54 -6.74 -14.36
N ASP A 42 18.81 -6.71 -15.67
CA ASP A 42 19.86 -5.87 -16.26
C ASP A 42 19.54 -4.38 -16.12
N THR A 43 20.49 -3.62 -15.55
CA THR A 43 20.36 -2.18 -15.27
C THR A 43 20.21 -1.32 -16.53
N GLY A 44 20.58 -1.83 -17.71
CA GLY A 44 20.45 -1.15 -19.00
C GLY A 44 19.10 -1.35 -19.69
N SER A 45 18.20 -2.16 -19.13
CA SER A 45 16.91 -2.48 -19.75
C SER A 45 15.80 -1.53 -19.31
N ALA A 46 14.84 -1.24 -20.21
CA ALA A 46 13.62 -0.52 -19.87
C ALA A 46 12.84 -1.19 -18.72
N ALA A 47 12.96 -2.52 -18.60
CA ALA A 47 12.35 -3.27 -17.52
C ALA A 47 12.87 -2.83 -16.13
N TYR A 48 14.15 -2.50 -16.01
CA TYR A 48 14.75 -2.06 -14.75
C TYR A 48 14.10 -0.77 -14.22
N VAL A 49 13.93 0.22 -15.10
CA VAL A 49 13.31 1.51 -14.75
C VAL A 49 11.86 1.32 -14.31
N VAL A 50 11.11 0.49 -15.05
CA VAL A 50 9.72 0.16 -14.72
C VAL A 50 9.62 -0.56 -13.38
N THR A 51 10.53 -1.49 -13.08
CA THR A 51 10.56 -2.19 -11.80
C THR A 51 10.88 -1.26 -10.64
N ILE A 52 11.77 -0.28 -10.80
CA ILE A 52 12.04 0.73 -9.76
C ILE A 52 10.81 1.59 -9.49
N LEU A 53 10.15 2.08 -10.55
CA LEU A 53 8.91 2.86 -10.43
C LEU A 53 7.81 2.05 -9.72
N ASN A 54 7.67 0.77 -10.05
CA ASN A 54 6.73 -0.13 -9.38
C ASN A 54 7.09 -0.36 -7.91
N LEU A 55 8.37 -0.61 -7.60
CA LEU A 55 8.86 -0.74 -6.23
C LEU A 55 8.52 0.49 -5.40
N PHE A 56 8.76 1.68 -5.96
CA PHE A 56 8.43 2.94 -5.30
C PHE A 56 6.92 3.13 -5.11
N GLY A 57 6.12 2.79 -6.12
CA GLY A 57 4.66 2.84 -6.02
C GLY A 57 4.14 1.91 -4.92
N LEU A 58 4.64 0.66 -4.90
CA LEU A 58 4.24 -0.35 -3.92
C LEU A 58 4.70 -0.01 -2.50
N THR A 59 5.89 0.57 -2.31
CA THR A 59 6.35 1.01 -0.99
C THR A 59 5.48 2.14 -0.45
N VAL A 60 5.15 3.14 -1.27
CA VAL A 60 4.25 4.23 -0.86
C VAL A 60 2.86 3.69 -0.54
N LEU A 61 2.33 2.78 -1.37
CA LEU A 61 1.01 2.17 -1.14
C LEU A 61 0.98 1.35 0.14
N ALA A 62 2.02 0.58 0.42
CA ALA A 62 2.17 -0.20 1.66
C ALA A 62 2.29 0.71 2.89
N LEU A 63 3.03 1.82 2.80
CA LEU A 63 3.14 2.79 3.89
C LEU A 63 1.82 3.49 4.18
N VAL A 64 1.11 3.94 3.14
CA VAL A 64 -0.20 4.61 3.31
C VAL A 64 -1.22 3.64 3.90
N SER A 65 -1.33 2.44 3.34
CA SER A 65 -2.26 1.42 3.85
C SER A 65 -1.91 0.97 5.28
N GLY A 66 -0.62 0.78 5.58
CA GLY A 66 -0.15 0.48 6.93
C GLY A 66 -0.40 1.62 7.93
N PHE A 67 -0.26 2.88 7.50
CA PHE A 67 -0.55 4.05 8.33
C PHE A 67 -2.04 4.21 8.61
N VAL A 68 -2.90 3.94 7.63
CA VAL A 68 -4.36 3.93 7.85
C VAL A 68 -4.73 2.82 8.84
N LEU A 69 -4.20 1.60 8.65
CA LEU A 69 -4.44 0.47 9.56
C LEU A 69 -3.94 0.74 10.98
N SER A 70 -2.79 1.39 11.15
CA SER A 70 -2.26 1.72 12.49
C SER A 70 -3.05 2.81 13.22
N ARG A 71 -3.81 3.62 12.49
CA ARG A 71 -4.74 4.61 13.06
C ARG A 71 -6.12 4.04 13.35
N CYS A 72 -6.52 2.96 12.69
CA CYS A 72 -7.81 2.29 12.88
C CYS A 72 -7.79 1.23 14.00
N ARG A 73 -6.61 0.75 14.38
CA ARG A 73 -6.40 -0.20 15.47
C ARG A 73 -6.22 0.50 16.82
#